data_AF-A0A6L6F7B3-F1
#
_entry.id   AF-A0A6L6F7B3-F1
#
_cell.length_a   1.000
_cell.length_b   1.000
_cell.length_c   1.000
_cell.angle_alpha   90.00
_cell.angle_beta   90.00
_cell.angle_gamma   90.00
#
_symmetry.space_group_name_H-M   'P 1'
#
loop_
_entity.id
_entity.type
_entity.pdbx_description
1 polymer ?
#
loop_
_entity_poly.entity_id
_entity_poly.type
_entity_poly.pdbx_seq_one_letter_code
_entity_poly.pdbx_strand_id
1 'polypeptide(L)'
;MTQQQHLAAQESNERNGKDEIVITAIEVKNEQVRLKFLPSKLGRYCIAFENAIYNWMDRNAIAYNGGYWDFYTLSNGSFFLQPTKGYMITSPNGFMDDASAQEAGIIVTLMMLSHFSFVTDEKGHTKDCERISAYFHQLRDFIFTLPPESQIKILNAID
;
A
#
# COMPACT_ATOMS: atom_id res chain seq x y z
N MET A 1 45.70 -20.22 11.30
CA MET A 1 44.45 -20.01 10.53
C MET A 1 43.49 -19.22 11.40
N THR A 2 43.75 -17.93 11.65
CA THR A 2 43.13 -17.28 12.84
C THR A 2 42.91 -15.77 12.74
N GLN A 3 43.24 -15.12 11.64
CA GLN A 3 42.98 -13.68 11.46
C GLN A 3 42.07 -13.39 10.27
N GLN A 4 42.26 -14.08 9.15
CA GLN A 4 41.37 -13.98 7.98
C GLN A 4 39.96 -14.52 8.22
N GLN A 5 39.79 -15.56 9.03
CA GLN A 5 38.45 -16.09 9.36
C GLN A 5 37.68 -15.16 10.31
N HIS A 6 38.38 -14.40 11.16
CA HIS A 6 37.77 -13.44 12.07
C HIS A 6 37.33 -12.16 11.35
N LEU A 7 38.16 -11.68 10.39
CA LEU A 7 37.77 -10.58 9.49
C LEU A 7 36.59 -10.95 8.58
N ALA A 8 36.59 -12.15 7.99
CA ALA A 8 35.49 -12.60 7.14
C ALA A 8 34.15 -12.72 7.91
N ALA A 9 34.22 -13.14 9.18
CA ALA A 9 33.04 -13.20 10.06
C ALA A 9 32.56 -11.81 10.50
N GLN A 10 33.47 -10.85 10.74
CA GLN A 10 33.10 -9.46 11.01
C GLN A 10 32.52 -8.77 9.77
N GLU A 11 33.11 -8.93 8.58
CA GLU A 11 32.58 -8.38 7.32
C GLU A 11 31.25 -9.03 6.90
N SER A 12 31.00 -10.29 7.26
CA SER A 12 29.69 -10.92 7.06
C SER A 12 28.65 -10.41 8.07
N ASN A 13 29.07 -10.06 9.29
CA ASN A 13 28.19 -9.50 10.32
C ASN A 13 27.88 -8.01 10.06
N GLU A 14 28.84 -7.25 9.53
CA GLU A 14 28.65 -5.86 9.08
C GLU A 14 27.80 -5.78 7.80
N ARG A 15 27.87 -6.78 6.91
CA ARG A 15 26.94 -6.90 5.77
C ARG A 15 25.51 -7.28 6.17
N ASN A 16 25.32 -7.84 7.36
CA ASN A 16 24.00 -8.15 7.93
C ASN A 16 23.38 -6.96 8.70
N GLY A 17 24.12 -5.87 8.85
CA GLY A 17 23.65 -4.59 9.39
C GLY A 17 23.18 -3.63 8.29
N LYS A 18 22.53 -4.12 7.23
CA LYS A 18 21.62 -3.23 6.48
C LYS A 18 20.50 -2.95 7.45
N ASP A 19 20.47 -1.73 8.00
CA ASP A 19 19.31 -1.19 8.70
C ASP A 19 18.06 -1.65 7.94
N GLU A 20 17.35 -2.63 8.52
CA GLU A 20 16.11 -3.11 7.95
C GLU A 20 15.20 -1.90 8.03
N ILE A 21 14.91 -1.27 6.90
CA ILE A 21 14.13 -0.03 6.87
C ILE A 21 12.73 -0.40 7.35
N VAL A 22 12.49 -0.24 8.65
CA VAL A 22 11.19 -0.50 9.26
C VAL A 22 10.24 0.60 8.81
N ILE A 23 9.37 0.28 7.85
CA ILE A 23 8.30 1.16 7.42
C ILE A 23 7.14 0.97 8.39
N THR A 24 6.75 2.04 9.10
CA THR A 24 5.67 2.01 10.10
C THR A 24 4.40 2.63 9.54
N ALA A 25 3.25 2.09 9.95
CA ALA A 25 1.93 2.61 9.62
C ALA A 25 1.31 3.29 10.84
N ILE A 26 0.81 4.51 10.67
CA ILE A 26 0.13 5.28 11.73
C ILE A 26 -1.25 5.68 11.24
N GLU A 27 -2.26 5.29 12.01
CA GLU A 27 -3.66 5.64 11.77
C GLU A 27 -3.91 7.14 12.00
N VAL A 28 -4.62 7.78 11.07
CA VAL A 28 -4.99 9.19 11.12
C VAL A 28 -6.28 9.37 11.91
N LYS A 29 -6.16 9.47 13.25
CA LYS A 29 -7.30 9.57 14.18
C LYS A 29 -7.89 10.97 14.32
N ASN A 30 -7.10 12.01 14.10
CA ASN A 30 -7.57 13.38 14.25
C ASN A 30 -8.51 13.75 13.08
N GLU A 31 -9.76 14.12 13.38
CA GLU A 31 -10.80 14.40 12.38
C GLU A 31 -10.43 15.54 11.42
N GLN A 32 -9.78 16.60 11.91
CA GLN A 32 -9.38 17.74 11.08
C GLN A 32 -8.25 17.38 10.12
N VAL A 33 -7.30 16.55 10.57
CA VAL A 33 -6.23 16.00 9.73
C VAL A 33 -6.82 15.02 8.72
N ARG A 34 -7.75 14.17 9.15
CA ARG A 34 -8.43 13.19 8.31
C ARG A 34 -9.19 13.85 7.15
N LEU A 35 -9.91 14.94 7.41
CA LEU A 35 -10.64 15.70 6.37
C LEU A 35 -9.71 16.22 5.26
N LYS A 36 -8.47 16.55 5.60
CA LYS A 36 -7.47 17.07 4.67
C LYS A 36 -6.55 15.99 4.09
N PHE A 37 -6.69 14.73 4.53
CA PHE A 37 -5.74 13.66 4.24
C PHE A 37 -5.63 13.37 2.75
N LEU A 38 -6.70 12.87 2.12
CA LEU A 38 -6.69 12.56 0.68
C LEU A 38 -6.48 13.82 -0.18
N PRO A 39 -7.08 14.99 0.10
CA PRO A 39 -6.75 16.22 -0.62
C PRO A 39 -5.27 16.58 -0.57
N SER A 40 -4.60 16.37 0.57
CA SER A 40 -3.16 16.67 0.70
C SER A 40 -2.28 15.71 -0.11
N LYS A 41 -2.66 14.43 -0.21
CA LYS A 41 -1.91 13.39 -0.94
C LYS A 41 -2.17 13.44 -2.44
N LEU A 42 -3.42 13.59 -2.86
CA LEU A 42 -3.87 13.37 -4.24
C LEU A 42 -4.36 14.64 -4.95
N GLY A 43 -4.43 15.77 -4.25
CA GLY A 43 -4.90 17.04 -4.82
C GLY A 43 -6.32 16.89 -5.40
N ARG A 44 -6.50 17.36 -6.64
CA ARG A 44 -7.80 17.28 -7.36
C ARG A 44 -8.31 15.86 -7.60
N TYR A 45 -7.47 14.84 -7.46
CA TYR A 45 -7.86 13.45 -7.69
C TYR A 45 -8.45 12.75 -6.46
N CYS A 46 -8.42 13.40 -5.28
CA CYS A 46 -8.83 12.78 -4.01
C CYS A 46 -10.23 12.14 -4.07
N ILE A 47 -11.25 12.88 -4.52
CA ILE A 47 -12.63 12.38 -4.60
C ILE A 47 -12.78 11.24 -5.61
N ALA A 48 -12.13 11.37 -6.78
CA ALA A 48 -12.17 10.34 -7.80
C ALA A 48 -11.50 9.04 -7.32
N PHE A 49 -10.39 9.16 -6.60
CA PHE A 49 -9.64 8.04 -6.06
C PHE A 49 -10.43 7.32 -4.95
N GLU A 50 -11.03 8.07 -4.02
CA GLU A 50 -11.86 7.49 -2.95
C GLU A 50 -13.07 6.74 -3.52
N ASN A 51 -13.77 7.34 -4.49
CA ASN A 51 -14.88 6.68 -5.19
C ASN A 51 -14.41 5.44 -5.96
N ALA A 52 -13.22 5.47 -6.55
CA ALA A 52 -12.67 4.33 -7.27
C ALA A 52 -12.35 3.15 -6.33
N ILE A 53 -11.85 3.42 -5.12
CA ILE A 53 -11.69 2.40 -4.07
C ILE A 53 -13.04 1.74 -3.75
N TYR A 54 -14.07 2.52 -3.48
CA TYR A 54 -15.39 1.97 -3.13
C TYR A 54 -16.02 1.18 -4.27
N ASN A 55 -15.93 1.69 -5.50
CA ASN A 55 -16.44 1.01 -6.68
C ASN A 55 -15.68 -0.29 -6.98
N TRP A 56 -14.37 -0.31 -6.72
CA TRP A 56 -13.58 -1.53 -6.88
C TRP A 56 -14.00 -2.57 -5.85
N MET A 57 -14.16 -2.17 -4.58
CA MET A 57 -14.59 -3.06 -3.51
C MET A 57 -16.02 -3.59 -3.74
N ASP A 58 -16.95 -2.77 -4.21
CA ASP A 58 -18.32 -3.20 -4.54
C ASP A 58 -18.37 -4.33 -5.58
N ARG A 59 -17.43 -4.33 -6.53
CA ARG A 59 -17.36 -5.32 -7.60
C ARG A 59 -16.57 -6.57 -7.24
N ASN A 60 -15.57 -6.42 -6.37
CA ASN A 60 -14.52 -7.43 -6.18
C ASN A 60 -14.45 -7.96 -4.74
N ALA A 61 -15.22 -7.44 -3.80
CA ALA A 61 -15.28 -7.94 -2.44
C ALA A 61 -16.66 -8.54 -2.14
N ILE A 62 -16.68 -9.82 -1.78
CA ILE A 62 -17.93 -10.56 -1.55
C ILE A 62 -18.67 -9.97 -0.35
N ALA A 63 -19.96 -9.68 -0.54
CA ALA A 63 -20.85 -9.08 0.46
C ALA A 63 -20.36 -7.74 1.03
N TYR A 64 -19.53 -7.02 0.27
CA TYR A 64 -19.21 -5.62 0.56
C TYR A 64 -20.46 -4.75 0.42
N ASN A 65 -20.69 -3.86 1.37
CA ASN A 65 -21.85 -2.97 1.41
C ASN A 65 -21.45 -1.52 1.77
N GLY A 66 -20.21 -1.15 1.47
CA GLY A 66 -19.63 0.11 1.91
C GLY A 66 -19.16 0.07 3.36
N GLY A 67 -19.00 1.25 3.95
CA GLY A 67 -18.61 1.42 5.34
C GLY A 67 -17.60 2.53 5.54
N TYR A 68 -17.21 2.72 6.80
CA TYR A 68 -16.12 3.62 7.16
C TYR A 68 -14.77 3.00 6.79
N TRP A 69 -13.79 3.84 6.46
CA TRP A 69 -12.44 3.40 6.11
C TRP A 69 -11.40 4.16 6.92
N ASP A 70 -10.51 3.47 7.62
CA ASP A 70 -9.40 4.08 8.34
C ASP A 70 -8.30 4.51 7.37
N PHE A 71 -7.67 5.66 7.65
CA PHE A 71 -6.59 6.20 6.81
C PHE A 71 -5.28 6.00 7.54
N TYR A 72 -4.29 5.46 6.85
CA TYR A 72 -2.96 5.21 7.40
C TYR A 72 -1.92 5.99 6.61
N THR A 73 -1.03 6.69 7.31
CA THR A 73 0.20 7.24 6.72
C THR A 73 1.35 6.28 6.99
N LEU A 74 2.25 6.15 6.03
CA LEU A 74 3.47 5.37 6.16
C LEU A 74 4.67 6.28 6.42
N SER A 75 5.65 5.81 7.21
CA SER A 75 6.86 6.57 7.54
C SER A 75 7.72 6.91 6.32
N ASN A 76 7.61 6.14 5.23
CA ASN A 76 8.27 6.40 3.95
C ASN A 76 7.52 7.36 3.02
N GLY A 77 6.44 7.98 3.50
CA GLY A 77 5.69 9.03 2.79
C GLY A 77 4.42 8.55 2.09
N SER A 78 4.23 7.25 1.91
CA SER A 78 3.01 6.70 1.31
C SER A 78 1.85 6.63 2.29
N PHE A 79 0.76 6.00 1.87
CA PHE A 79 -0.47 5.84 2.63
C PHE A 79 -1.26 4.64 2.11
N PHE A 80 -2.22 4.18 2.91
CA PHE A 80 -3.29 3.30 2.44
C PHE A 80 -4.59 3.59 3.18
N LEU A 81 -5.70 3.14 2.60
CA LEU A 81 -7.00 3.16 3.26
C LEU A 81 -7.34 1.72 3.64
N GLN A 82 -7.97 1.54 4.80
CA GLN A 82 -8.32 0.23 5.33
C GLN A 82 -9.82 0.17 5.63
N PRO A 83 -10.56 -0.84 5.16
CA PRO A 83 -11.93 -1.04 5.61
C PRO A 83 -11.96 -1.47 7.09
N THR A 84 -13.13 -1.41 7.73
CA THR A 84 -13.29 -1.81 9.14
C THR A 84 -13.15 -3.32 9.40
N LYS A 85 -13.21 -4.15 8.35
CA LYS A 85 -13.12 -5.61 8.44
C LYS A 85 -12.52 -6.22 7.17
N GLY A 86 -12.14 -7.49 7.24
CA GLY A 86 -11.71 -8.27 6.08
C GLY A 86 -12.85 -8.66 5.14
N TYR A 87 -12.47 -9.08 3.94
CA TYR A 87 -13.37 -9.52 2.87
C TYR A 87 -12.70 -10.61 2.03
N MET A 88 -13.53 -11.49 1.45
CA MET A 88 -13.09 -12.32 0.34
C MET A 88 -12.96 -11.45 -0.91
N ILE A 89 -11.73 -11.34 -1.41
CA ILE A 89 -11.38 -10.51 -2.56
C ILE A 89 -11.26 -11.39 -3.81
N THR A 90 -11.89 -10.96 -4.90
CA THR A 90 -11.78 -11.56 -6.23
C THR A 90 -11.11 -10.56 -7.17
N SER A 91 -9.90 -10.84 -7.66
CA SER A 91 -9.22 -9.95 -8.59
C SER A 91 -9.39 -10.41 -10.05
N PRO A 92 -9.26 -9.50 -11.05
CA PRO A 92 -9.37 -9.85 -12.47
C PRO A 92 -8.39 -10.91 -12.97
N ASN A 93 -7.26 -11.09 -12.28
CA ASN A 93 -6.25 -12.10 -12.58
C ASN A 93 -6.63 -13.52 -12.11
N GLY A 94 -7.81 -13.70 -11.52
CA GLY A 94 -8.30 -14.99 -11.02
C GLY A 94 -7.96 -15.27 -9.55
N PHE A 95 -7.28 -14.36 -8.85
CA PHE A 95 -7.10 -14.45 -7.41
C PHE A 95 -8.45 -14.42 -6.69
N MET A 96 -8.63 -15.31 -5.72
CA MET A 96 -9.81 -15.41 -4.88
C MET A 96 -9.41 -15.95 -3.51
N ASP A 97 -9.40 -15.10 -2.49
CA ASP A 97 -9.04 -15.51 -1.11
C ASP A 97 -9.61 -14.53 -0.08
N ASP A 98 -9.68 -14.97 1.17
CA ASP A 98 -9.99 -14.14 2.32
C ASP A 98 -8.80 -13.22 2.67
N ALA A 99 -9.05 -11.92 2.59
CA ALA A 99 -8.11 -10.89 3.00
C ALA A 99 -8.57 -10.26 4.31
N SER A 100 -7.65 -10.07 5.24
CA SER A 100 -7.83 -9.21 6.41
C SER A 100 -8.14 -7.78 5.99
N ALA A 101 -8.60 -6.97 6.94
CA ALA A 101 -8.88 -5.55 6.69
C ALA A 101 -7.65 -4.83 6.09
N GLN A 102 -6.47 -5.06 6.67
CA GLN A 102 -5.22 -4.45 6.21
C GLN A 102 -4.86 -4.92 4.80
N GLU A 103 -4.90 -6.22 4.54
CA GLU A 103 -4.58 -6.79 3.22
C GLU A 103 -5.52 -6.24 2.14
N ALA A 104 -6.84 -6.28 2.37
CA ALA A 104 -7.83 -5.74 1.43
C ALA A 104 -7.60 -4.25 1.15
N GLY A 105 -7.30 -3.47 2.19
CA GLY A 105 -6.99 -2.05 2.08
C GLY A 105 -5.73 -1.76 1.25
N ILE A 106 -4.66 -2.51 1.48
CA ILE A 106 -3.40 -2.38 0.72
C ILE A 106 -3.61 -2.78 -0.75
N ILE A 107 -4.29 -3.91 -1.00
CA ILE A 107 -4.60 -4.41 -2.36
C ILE A 107 -5.31 -3.32 -3.17
N VAL A 108 -6.47 -2.83 -2.67
CA VAL A 108 -7.24 -1.85 -3.43
C VAL A 108 -6.52 -0.51 -3.56
N THR A 109 -5.77 -0.08 -2.54
CA THR A 109 -4.99 1.15 -2.63
C THR A 109 -3.92 1.04 -3.72
N LEU A 110 -3.17 -0.07 -3.80
CA LEU A 110 -2.17 -0.30 -4.85
C LEU A 110 -2.80 -0.32 -6.24
N MET A 111 -3.93 -1.03 -6.40
CA MET A 111 -4.67 -1.08 -7.67
C MET A 111 -5.08 0.33 -8.12
N MET A 112 -5.56 1.16 -7.20
CA MET A 112 -5.98 2.52 -7.52
C MET A 112 -4.79 3.46 -7.74
N LEU A 113 -3.69 3.33 -7.00
CA LEU A 113 -2.48 4.12 -7.27
C LEU A 113 -1.91 3.80 -8.66
N SER A 114 -1.88 2.52 -9.04
CA SER A 114 -1.49 2.09 -10.40
C SER A 114 -2.44 2.67 -11.45
N HIS A 115 -3.76 2.51 -11.28
CA HIS A 115 -4.72 3.07 -12.24
C HIS A 115 -4.58 4.59 -12.40
N PHE A 116 -4.43 5.32 -11.29
CA PHE A 116 -4.35 6.77 -11.34
C PHE A 116 -3.02 7.30 -11.87
N SER A 117 -1.90 6.56 -11.76
CA SER A 117 -0.65 6.96 -12.40
C SER A 117 -0.83 7.04 -13.92
N PHE A 118 -1.43 6.01 -14.54
CA PHE A 118 -1.78 6.02 -15.96
C PHE A 118 -2.77 7.15 -16.31
N VAL A 119 -3.84 7.33 -15.54
CA VAL A 119 -4.82 8.40 -15.78
C VAL A 119 -4.18 9.79 -15.73
N THR A 120 -3.21 10.00 -14.84
CA THR A 120 -2.50 11.29 -14.76
C THR A 120 -1.50 11.48 -15.89
N ASP A 121 -0.84 10.41 -16.32
CA ASP A 121 0.09 10.42 -17.44
C ASP A 121 -0.62 10.76 -18.76
N GLU A 122 -1.73 10.06 -19.07
CA GLU A 122 -2.56 10.30 -20.25
C GLU A 122 -3.08 11.75 -20.35
N LYS A 123 -3.30 12.38 -19.19
CA LYS A 123 -3.76 13.78 -19.09
C LYS A 123 -2.62 14.80 -19.11
N GLY A 124 -1.36 14.36 -19.24
CA GLY A 124 -0.19 15.23 -19.22
C GLY A 124 0.09 15.88 -17.86
N HIS A 125 -0.41 15.29 -16.77
CA HIS A 125 -0.26 15.82 -15.42
C HIS A 125 0.96 15.22 -14.72
N THR A 126 2.15 15.48 -15.28
CA THR A 126 3.43 14.84 -14.89
C THR A 126 3.70 14.85 -13.39
N LYS A 127 3.50 15.99 -12.71
CA LYS A 127 3.73 16.09 -11.25
C LYS A 127 2.81 15.19 -10.42
N ASP A 128 1.56 15.02 -10.85
CA ASP A 128 0.61 14.13 -10.19
C ASP A 128 1.01 12.66 -10.46
N CYS A 129 1.42 12.34 -11.68
CA CYS A 129 1.90 11.02 -12.08
C CYS A 129 3.14 10.58 -11.28
N GLU A 130 4.17 11.43 -11.19
CA GLU A 130 5.38 11.14 -10.43
C GLU A 130 5.07 10.90 -8.95
N ARG A 131 4.23 11.76 -8.35
CA ARG A 131 3.83 11.62 -6.94
C ARG A 131 3.03 10.35 -6.68
N ILE A 132 2.04 10.03 -7.53
CA ILE A 132 1.19 8.84 -7.36
C ILE A 132 2.01 7.57 -7.59
N SER A 133 2.89 7.57 -8.58
CA SER A 133 3.81 6.46 -8.83
C SER A 133 4.77 6.25 -7.65
N ALA A 134 5.28 7.33 -7.05
CA ALA A 134 6.08 7.25 -5.84
C ALA A 134 5.31 6.61 -4.68
N TYR A 135 4.04 6.99 -4.46
CA TYR A 135 3.20 6.34 -3.44
C TYR A 135 2.98 4.85 -3.71
N PHE A 136 2.80 4.45 -4.97
CA PHE A 136 2.69 3.04 -5.34
C PHE A 136 3.94 2.25 -4.93
N HIS A 137 5.13 2.71 -5.33
CA HIS A 137 6.37 2.03 -5.00
C HIS A 137 6.63 1.99 -3.49
N GLN A 138 6.41 3.12 -2.79
CA GLN A 138 6.56 3.20 -1.34
C GLN A 138 5.56 2.30 -0.59
N LEU A 139 4.32 2.16 -1.08
CA LEU A 139 3.35 1.24 -0.49
C LEU A 139 3.74 -0.22 -0.77
N ARG A 140 4.31 -0.49 -1.95
CA ARG A 140 4.88 -1.80 -2.28
C ARG A 140 6.06 -2.17 -1.36
N ASP A 141 6.92 -1.21 -1.03
CA ASP A 141 8.02 -1.42 -0.08
C ASP A 141 7.49 -1.81 1.31
N PHE A 142 6.37 -1.23 1.74
CA PHE A 142 5.72 -1.60 3.01
C PHE A 142 5.20 -3.04 3.02
N ILE A 143 4.83 -3.62 1.87
CA ILE A 143 4.42 -5.04 1.81
C ILE A 143 5.55 -5.92 2.35
N PHE A 144 6.80 -5.65 2.00
CA PHE A 144 7.94 -6.48 2.40
C PHE A 144 8.27 -6.42 3.90
N THR A 145 7.60 -5.55 4.67
CA THR A 145 7.70 -5.50 6.14
C THR A 145 6.60 -6.31 6.84
N LEU A 146 5.60 -6.82 6.10
CA LEU A 146 4.49 -7.62 6.63
C LEU A 146 4.89 -9.10 6.79
N PRO A 147 4.10 -9.92 7.53
CA PRO A 147 4.31 -11.37 7.57
C PRO A 147 4.29 -12.00 6.16
N PRO A 148 5.13 -13.02 5.88
CA PRO A 148 5.27 -13.60 4.54
C PRO A 148 3.95 -14.05 3.89
N GLU A 149 3.00 -14.56 4.67
CA GLU A 149 1.67 -14.96 4.19
C GLU A 149 0.91 -13.77 3.60
N SER A 150 0.89 -12.63 4.30
CA SER A 150 0.27 -11.39 3.81
C SER A 150 0.99 -10.85 2.58
N GLN A 151 2.33 -10.95 2.51
CA GLN A 151 3.08 -10.51 1.34
C GLN A 151 2.65 -11.28 0.09
N ILE A 152 2.66 -12.61 0.16
CA ILE A 152 2.29 -13.51 -0.95
C ILE A 152 0.85 -13.22 -1.37
N LYS A 153 -0.07 -13.10 -0.40
CA LYS A 153 -1.48 -12.86 -0.68
C LYS A 153 -1.70 -11.52 -1.40
N ILE A 154 -1.10 -10.44 -0.90
CA ILE A 154 -1.25 -9.10 -1.49
C ILE A 154 -0.63 -9.08 -2.90
N LEU A 155 0.57 -9.65 -3.09
CA LEU A 155 1.24 -9.68 -4.40
C LEU A 155 0.45 -10.49 -5.43
N ASN A 156 -0.04 -11.68 -5.06
CA ASN A 156 -0.87 -12.49 -5.96
C ASN A 156 -2.19 -11.79 -6.32
N ALA A 157 -2.74 -10.94 -5.46
CA ALA A 157 -3.99 -10.23 -5.73
C ALA A 157 -3.83 -9.07 -6.72
N ILE A 158 -2.62 -8.55 -6.91
CA ILE A 158 -2.34 -7.36 -7.74
C ILE A 158 -1.50 -7.67 -9.00
N ASP A 159 -1.03 -8.90 -9.17
CA ASP A 159 -0.29 -9.38 -10.35
C ASP A 159 -1.13 -9.34 -11.63
#